data_AF-A0A2V9N793-F1
#
_entry.id   AF-A0A2V9N793-F1
#
_cell.length_a   1.000
_cell.length_b   1.000
_cell.length_c   1.000
_cell.angle_alpha   90.00
_cell.angle_beta   90.00
_cell.angle_gamma   90.00
#
_symmetry.space_group_name_H-M   'P 1'
#
loop_
_entity.id
_entity.type
_entity.pdbx_description
1 polymer ?
#
loop_
_entity_poly.entity_id
_entity_poly.type
_entity_poly.pdbx_seq_one_letter_code
_entity_poly.pdbx_strand_id
1 'polypeptide(L)'
;MGHEITFFKTSTGRNVWYGLGGISLSTNPGRYDLQLKEVFANGQTREIVRKIKIVRAAYPKITVKVAKQYTEPNPQQLTAISADKGVKSKVFGEVSAQRLWAGKFVAPVSAPISDIFGTARVFNDQVQSRHQGLDFAVPPGTEVHAINSGIVTLARPM
;
A
#
# COMPACT_ATOMS: atom_id res chain seq x y z
N MET A 1 -10.65 -5.39 -12.36
CA MET A 1 -10.38 -4.13 -11.63
C MET A 1 -9.40 -3.21 -12.37
N GLY A 2 -9.00 -3.53 -13.61
CA GLY A 2 -8.19 -2.64 -14.45
C GLY A 2 -6.71 -2.47 -14.06
N HIS A 3 -6.27 -3.08 -12.95
CA HIS A 3 -4.88 -3.03 -12.52
C HIS A 3 -4.05 -4.13 -13.19
N GLU A 4 -2.89 -3.75 -13.71
CA GLU A 4 -1.88 -4.68 -14.21
C GLU A 4 -1.06 -5.25 -13.05
N ILE A 5 -0.68 -6.53 -13.15
CA ILE A 5 0.17 -7.21 -12.17
C ILE A 5 1.46 -7.60 -12.88
N THR A 6 2.59 -7.09 -12.38
CA THR A 6 3.92 -7.48 -12.86
C THR A 6 4.33 -8.81 -12.23
N PHE A 7 4.92 -9.68 -13.04
CA PHE A 7 5.41 -10.99 -12.60
C PHE A 7 6.94 -11.02 -12.52
N PHE A 8 7.46 -11.72 -11.50
CA PHE A 8 8.89 -11.93 -11.31
C PHE A 8 9.19 -13.38 -10.92
N LYS A 9 10.42 -13.83 -11.17
CA LYS A 9 10.93 -15.12 -10.71
C LYS A 9 11.73 -14.96 -9.42
N THR A 10 11.74 -16.00 -8.60
CA THR A 10 12.67 -16.08 -7.45
C THR A 10 13.85 -16.96 -7.82
N SER A 11 15.00 -16.74 -7.18
CA SER A 11 16.25 -17.51 -7.40
C SER A 11 16.20 -18.95 -6.88
N THR A 12 15.03 -19.46 -6.52
CA THR A 12 14.83 -20.78 -5.86
C THR A 12 15.01 -21.98 -6.80
N GLY A 13 15.46 -21.78 -8.05
CA GLY A 13 15.64 -22.82 -9.06
C GLY A 13 14.35 -23.43 -9.61
N ARG A 14 13.18 -23.09 -9.05
CA ARG A 14 11.87 -23.53 -9.55
C ARG A 14 11.39 -22.59 -10.65
N ASN A 15 10.82 -23.15 -11.72
CA ASN A 15 10.23 -22.37 -12.82
C ASN A 15 8.82 -21.86 -12.41
N VAL A 16 8.76 -21.02 -11.38
CA VAL A 16 7.53 -20.45 -10.84
C VAL A 16 7.59 -18.93 -10.94
N TRP A 17 6.52 -18.35 -11.46
CA TRP A 17 6.31 -16.90 -11.48
C TRP A 17 5.49 -16.48 -10.27
N TYR A 18 5.83 -15.32 -9.72
CA TYR A 18 5.12 -14.67 -8.63
C TYR A 18 4.63 -13.31 -9.10
N GLY A 19 3.47 -12.88 -8.61
CA GLY A 19 2.92 -11.55 -8.82
C GLY A 19 2.28 -11.04 -7.54
N LEU A 20 2.27 -9.72 -7.34
CA LEU A 20 1.65 -9.08 -6.18
C LEU A 20 0.46 -8.26 -6.66
N GLY A 21 -0.75 -8.69 -6.29
CA GLY A 21 -2.00 -7.99 -6.59
C GLY A 21 -2.63 -7.43 -5.31
N GLY A 22 -2.49 -6.14 -5.08
CA GLY A 22 -3.12 -5.46 -3.94
C GLY A 22 -4.63 -5.32 -4.12
N ILE A 23 -5.40 -5.54 -3.05
CA ILE A 23 -6.84 -5.28 -3.01
C ILE A 23 -7.08 -4.04 -2.14
N SER A 24 -7.74 -3.03 -2.70
CA SER A 24 -8.04 -1.80 -1.95
C SER A 24 -9.02 -2.08 -0.81
N LEU A 25 -8.87 -1.34 0.31
CA LEU A 25 -9.85 -1.32 1.40
C LEU A 25 -11.24 -0.87 0.96
N SER A 26 -11.35 -0.15 -0.16
CA SER A 26 -12.61 0.30 -0.75
C SER A 26 -13.24 -0.72 -1.71
N THR A 27 -12.57 -1.84 -2.00
CA THR A 27 -13.11 -2.86 -2.90
C THR A 27 -14.29 -3.56 -2.26
N ASN A 28 -15.44 -3.55 -2.95
CA ASN A 28 -16.64 -4.25 -2.48
C ASN A 28 -16.41 -5.77 -2.44
N PRO A 29 -17.00 -6.49 -1.47
CA PRO A 29 -17.03 -7.94 -1.51
C PRO A 29 -17.70 -8.45 -2.79
N GLY A 30 -17.16 -9.51 -3.38
CA GLY A 30 -17.65 -10.04 -4.65
C GLY A 30 -16.72 -11.04 -5.29
N ARG A 31 -17.07 -11.48 -6.51
CA ARG A 31 -16.20 -12.31 -7.35
C ARG A 31 -15.63 -11.44 -8.46
N TYR A 32 -14.31 -11.45 -8.58
CA TYR A 32 -13.58 -10.67 -9.57
C TYR A 32 -12.77 -11.60 -10.46
N ASP A 33 -12.60 -11.23 -11.72
CA ASP A 33 -11.79 -11.99 -12.65
C ASP A 33 -10.33 -11.56 -12.53
N LEU A 34 -9.46 -12.55 -12.32
CA LEU A 34 -8.02 -12.49 -12.52
C LEU A 34 -7.73 -13.09 -13.89
N GLN A 35 -7.32 -12.25 -14.83
CA GLN A 35 -6.90 -12.65 -16.17
C GLN A 35 -5.39 -12.85 -16.17
N LEU A 36 -4.95 -13.99 -16.68
CA LEU A 36 -3.54 -14.34 -16.84
C LEU A 36 -3.28 -14.61 -18.31
N LYS A 37 -2.21 -14.01 -18.84
CA LYS A 37 -1.72 -14.26 -20.19
C LYS A 37 -0.35 -14.91 -20.10
N GLU A 38 -0.28 -16.19 -20.47
CA GLU A 38 0.97 -16.92 -20.61
C GLU A 38 1.49 -16.72 -22.03
N VAL A 39 2.79 -16.46 -22.15
CA VAL A 39 3.50 -16.37 -23.44
C VAL A 39 4.60 -17.42 -23.42
N PHE A 40 4.49 -18.42 -24.29
CA PHE A 40 5.45 -19.51 -24.40
C PHE A 40 6.65 -19.11 -25.27
N ALA A 41 7.77 -19.84 -25.13
CA ALA A 41 9.00 -19.54 -25.88
C ALA A 41 8.84 -19.62 -27.41
N ASN A 42 7.87 -20.40 -27.89
CA ASN A 42 7.52 -20.52 -29.31
C ASN A 42 6.56 -19.42 -29.79
N GLY A 43 6.26 -18.41 -28.96
CA GLY A 43 5.35 -17.31 -29.29
C GLY A 43 3.87 -17.63 -29.14
N GLN A 44 3.50 -18.89 -28.83
CA GLN A 44 2.11 -19.22 -28.52
C GLN A 44 1.68 -18.50 -27.24
N THR A 45 0.40 -18.15 -27.18
CA THR A 45 -0.19 -17.53 -26.00
C THR A 45 -1.32 -18.38 -25.46
N ARG A 46 -1.53 -18.29 -24.16
CA ARG A 46 -2.68 -18.89 -23.49
C ARG A 46 -3.27 -17.90 -22.51
N GLU A 47 -4.58 -17.70 -22.63
CA GLU A 47 -5.34 -16.88 -21.70
C GLU A 47 -6.06 -17.78 -20.69
N ILE A 48 -5.96 -17.38 -19.42
CA ILE A 48 -6.55 -18.10 -18.30
C ILE A 48 -7.33 -17.09 -17.46
N VAL A 49 -8.61 -17.36 -17.23
CA VAL A 49 -9.41 -16.60 -16.28
C VAL A 49 -9.59 -17.40 -15.00
N ARG A 50 -9.37 -16.75 -13.86
CA ARG A 50 -9.62 -17.28 -12.51
C ARG A 50 -10.52 -16.32 -11.76
N LYS A 51 -11.55 -16.85 -11.10
CA LYS A 51 -12.40 -16.04 -10.22
C LYS A 51 -11.78 -16.00 -8.83
N ILE A 52 -11.47 -14.80 -8.36
CA ILE A 52 -11.05 -14.53 -6.98
C ILE A 52 -12.25 -14.02 -6.18
N LYS A 53 -12.42 -14.53 -4.96
CA LYS A 53 -13.46 -14.07 -4.04
C LYS A 53 -12.87 -13.04 -3.10
N ILE A 54 -13.40 -11.83 -3.13
CA ILE A 54 -13.10 -10.77 -2.18
C ILE A 54 -14.20 -10.78 -1.12
N VAL A 55 -13.80 -10.81 0.14
CA VAL A 55 -14.71 -10.84 1.29
C VAL A 55 -14.57 -9.58 2.13
N ARG A 56 -15.60 -9.27 2.90
CA ARG A 56 -15.52 -8.20 3.90
C ARG A 56 -14.58 -8.64 5.02
N ALA A 57 -13.59 -7.82 5.33
CA ALA A 57 -12.78 -7.96 6.54
C ALA A 57 -13.41 -7.16 7.69
N ALA A 58 -13.27 -7.68 8.91
CA ALA A 58 -13.65 -6.97 10.12
C ALA A 58 -12.48 -6.09 10.57
N TYR A 59 -12.70 -4.78 10.60
CA TYR A 59 -11.71 -3.80 11.06
C TYR A 59 -12.23 -3.08 12.31
N PRO A 60 -11.36 -2.74 13.27
CA PRO A 60 -11.73 -1.92 14.41
C PRO A 60 -12.29 -0.57 13.98
N LYS A 61 -13.09 0.04 14.85
CA LYS A 61 -13.57 1.42 14.69
C LYS A 61 -13.21 2.23 15.92
N ILE A 62 -12.59 3.38 15.72
CA ILE A 62 -12.22 4.31 16.80
C ILE A 62 -12.69 5.73 16.48
N THR A 63 -12.95 6.50 17.53
CA THR A 63 -13.16 7.95 17.45
C THR A 63 -11.91 8.66 17.93
N VAL A 64 -11.42 9.61 17.13
CA VAL A 64 -10.19 10.34 17.41
C VAL A 64 -10.47 11.84 17.37
N LYS A 65 -10.00 12.57 18.37
CA LYS A 65 -10.01 14.04 18.36
C LYS A 65 -8.67 14.54 17.85
N VAL A 66 -8.70 15.41 16.85
CA VAL A 66 -7.50 16.00 16.25
C VAL A 66 -7.67 17.51 16.11
N ALA A 67 -6.56 18.25 16.03
CA ALA A 67 -6.59 19.68 15.78
C ALA A 67 -7.36 19.99 14.48
N LYS A 68 -8.15 21.08 14.50
CA LYS A 68 -9.06 21.43 13.39
C LYS A 68 -8.38 21.50 12.03
N GLN A 69 -7.14 21.96 11.96
CA GLN A 69 -6.38 22.04 10.70
C GLN A 69 -6.28 20.71 9.93
N TYR A 70 -6.43 19.56 10.61
CA TYR A 70 -6.41 18.24 9.96
C TYR A 70 -7.78 17.80 9.41
N THR A 71 -8.87 18.45 9.82
CA THR A 71 -10.24 18.21 9.32
C THR A 71 -10.79 19.39 8.52
N GLU A 72 -10.25 20.58 8.72
CA GLU A 72 -10.66 21.88 8.19
C GLU A 72 -9.40 22.70 7.79
N PRO A 73 -8.66 22.29 6.75
CA PRO A 73 -7.46 23.00 6.32
C PRO A 73 -7.79 24.37 5.71
N ASN A 74 -6.95 25.37 5.97
CA ASN A 74 -7.06 26.69 5.38
C ASN A 74 -6.59 26.71 3.90
N PRO A 75 -6.82 27.81 3.13
CA PRO A 75 -6.45 27.85 1.72
C PRO A 75 -4.97 27.61 1.42
N GLN A 76 -4.06 28.08 2.28
CA GLN A 76 -2.62 27.87 2.12
C GLN A 76 -2.27 26.38 2.32
N GLN A 77 -2.86 25.75 3.33
CA GLN A 77 -2.73 24.32 3.59
C GLN A 77 -3.30 23.47 2.45
N LEU A 78 -4.43 23.87 1.87
CA LEU A 78 -5.02 23.18 0.70
C LEU A 78 -4.08 23.19 -0.51
N THR A 79 -3.41 24.32 -0.77
CA THR A 79 -2.39 24.41 -1.83
C THR A 79 -1.22 23.46 -1.56
N ALA A 80 -0.69 23.42 -0.34
CA ALA A 80 0.38 22.50 0.04
C ALA A 80 -0.06 21.03 -0.10
N ILE A 81 -1.25 20.68 0.40
CA ILE A 81 -1.85 19.34 0.27
C ILE A 81 -1.98 18.92 -1.20
N SER A 82 -2.38 19.84 -2.08
CA SER A 82 -2.51 19.57 -3.52
C SER A 82 -1.15 19.28 -4.15
N ALA A 83 -0.13 20.08 -3.81
CA ALA A 83 1.24 19.86 -4.27
C ALA A 83 1.78 18.49 -3.80
N ASP A 84 1.58 18.15 -2.52
CA ASP A 84 2.01 16.87 -1.95
C ASP A 84 1.30 15.68 -2.58
N LYS A 85 -0.01 15.81 -2.87
CA LYS A 85 -0.75 14.79 -3.64
C LYS A 85 -0.15 14.58 -5.02
N GLY A 86 0.23 15.66 -5.72
CA GLY A 86 0.89 15.60 -7.01
C GLY A 86 2.23 14.84 -6.95
N VAL A 87 3.07 15.18 -5.97
CA VAL A 87 4.36 14.50 -5.74
C VAL A 87 4.15 13.01 -5.44
N LYS A 88 3.25 12.67 -4.52
CA LYS A 88 2.94 11.27 -4.18
C LYS A 88 2.42 10.48 -5.38
N SER A 89 1.50 11.06 -6.14
CA SER A 89 0.93 10.43 -7.34
C SER A 89 2.02 10.10 -8.36
N LYS A 90 2.94 11.06 -8.60
CA LYS A 90 4.08 10.86 -9.51
C LYS A 90 4.98 9.72 -9.02
N VAL A 91 5.46 9.80 -7.78
CA VAL A 91 6.41 8.82 -7.23
C VAL A 91 5.81 7.42 -7.13
N PHE A 92 4.55 7.29 -6.73
CA PHE A 92 3.89 5.97 -6.61
C PHE A 92 3.46 5.38 -7.96
N GLY A 93 3.44 6.18 -9.03
CA GLY A 93 3.21 5.71 -10.40
C GLY A 93 4.43 5.04 -11.04
N GLU A 94 5.61 5.15 -10.43
CA GLU A 94 6.85 4.58 -10.96
C GLU A 94 6.95 3.08 -10.64
N VAL A 95 7.23 2.26 -11.65
CA VAL A 95 7.43 0.81 -11.49
C VAL A 95 8.87 0.47 -11.85
N SER A 96 9.61 -0.07 -10.89
CA SER A 96 10.96 -0.59 -11.14
C SER A 96 10.89 -1.93 -11.88
N ALA A 97 11.64 -2.06 -12.98
CA ALA A 97 11.72 -3.31 -13.75
C ALA A 97 12.39 -4.46 -12.96
N GLN A 98 13.25 -4.12 -12.01
CA GLN A 98 13.96 -5.07 -11.17
C GLN A 98 13.43 -5.05 -9.75
N ARG A 99 13.40 -6.24 -9.15
CA ARG A 99 13.09 -6.41 -7.73
C ARG A 99 14.28 -5.97 -6.88
N LEU A 100 14.09 -4.94 -6.05
CA LEU A 100 15.16 -4.36 -5.23
C LEU A 100 15.25 -4.94 -3.81
N TRP A 101 14.16 -5.52 -3.30
CA TRP A 101 14.13 -6.16 -1.99
C TRP A 101 14.66 -7.60 -2.03
N ALA A 102 15.24 -8.05 -0.92
CA ALA A 102 15.71 -9.41 -0.73
C ALA A 102 15.24 -9.97 0.63
N GLY A 103 15.11 -11.29 0.72
CA GLY A 103 14.72 -11.95 1.96
C GLY A 103 13.34 -11.52 2.51
N LYS A 104 13.22 -11.56 3.84
CA LYS A 104 12.01 -11.16 4.57
C LYS A 104 12.05 -9.66 4.88
N PHE A 105 10.89 -9.04 4.91
CA PHE A 105 10.74 -7.70 5.50
C PHE A 105 10.85 -7.79 7.03
N VAL A 106 11.49 -6.79 7.62
CA VAL A 106 11.61 -6.64 9.08
C VAL A 106 10.78 -5.44 9.57
N ALA A 107 10.47 -5.41 10.86
CA ALA A 107 9.88 -4.22 11.46
C ALA A 107 10.90 -3.06 11.43
N PRO A 108 10.45 -1.82 11.17
CA PRO A 108 11.35 -0.67 11.09
C PRO A 108 11.88 -0.24 12.47
N VAL A 109 11.22 -0.68 13.54
CA VAL A 109 11.55 -0.42 14.94
C VAL A 109 11.06 -1.57 15.82
N SER A 110 11.77 -1.84 16.92
CA SER A 110 11.36 -2.82 17.93
C SER A 110 10.44 -2.16 18.96
N ALA A 111 9.14 -2.06 18.65
CA ALA A 111 8.15 -1.45 19.53
C ALA A 111 6.77 -2.10 19.40
N PRO A 112 5.87 -1.92 20.38
CA PRO A 112 4.48 -2.36 20.26
C PRO A 112 3.74 -1.63 19.14
N ILE A 113 2.84 -2.36 18.48
CA ILE A 113 1.89 -1.78 17.53
C ILE A 113 0.79 -1.04 18.31
N SER A 114 0.51 0.21 17.96
CA SER A 114 -0.53 1.04 18.59
C SER A 114 -1.82 1.14 17.79
N ASP A 115 -1.75 1.10 16.45
CA ASP A 115 -2.92 1.04 15.58
C ASP A 115 -2.63 0.23 14.32
N ILE A 116 -3.61 -0.56 13.88
CA ILE A 116 -3.47 -1.50 12.77
C ILE A 116 -4.01 -0.93 11.46
N PHE A 117 -3.61 -1.55 10.36
CA PHE A 117 -4.15 -1.27 9.04
C PHE A 117 -5.66 -1.54 8.98
N GLY A 118 -6.38 -0.66 8.29
CA GLY A 118 -7.80 -0.78 8.01
C GLY A 118 -8.74 -0.27 9.10
N THR A 119 -8.21 0.09 10.29
CA THR A 119 -8.96 0.73 11.38
C THR A 119 -9.80 1.89 10.83
N ALA A 120 -11.11 1.82 11.03
CA ALA A 120 -12.03 2.89 10.67
C ALA A 120 -11.94 4.01 11.72
N ARG A 121 -11.60 5.22 11.28
CA ARG A 121 -11.43 6.38 12.14
C ARG A 121 -12.58 7.36 11.89
N VAL A 122 -13.20 7.82 12.97
CA VAL A 122 -14.12 8.97 12.96
C VAL A 122 -13.40 10.13 13.65
N PHE A 123 -13.04 11.15 12.88
CA PHE A 123 -12.36 12.33 13.37
C PHE A 123 -13.35 13.44 13.68
N ASN A 124 -13.26 13.99 14.89
CA ASN A 124 -14.09 15.11 15.35
C ASN A 124 -15.60 14.88 15.10
N ASP A 125 -16.06 13.64 15.23
CA ASP A 125 -17.44 13.18 15.01
C ASP A 125 -18.00 13.40 13.58
N GLN A 126 -17.16 13.76 12.61
CA GLN A 126 -17.60 14.15 11.26
C GLN A 126 -16.84 13.44 10.13
N VAL A 127 -15.51 13.41 10.18
CA VAL A 127 -14.69 12.93 9.06
C VAL A 127 -14.42 11.44 9.22
N GLN A 128 -14.88 10.63 8.27
CA GLN A 128 -14.62 9.19 8.24
C GLN A 128 -13.41 8.88 7.36
N SER A 129 -12.48 8.09 7.89
CA SER A 129 -11.30 7.63 7.17
C SER A 129 -10.96 6.19 7.55
N ARG A 130 -10.04 5.58 6.82
CA ARG A 130 -9.44 4.29 7.20
C ARG A 130 -7.95 4.46 7.33
N HIS A 131 -7.38 3.85 8.36
CA HIS A 131 -5.95 3.82 8.54
C HIS A 131 -5.29 3.00 7.41
N GLN A 132 -4.39 3.63 6.66
CA GLN A 132 -3.72 3.02 5.49
C GLN A 132 -2.32 2.45 5.82
N GLY A 133 -1.94 2.44 7.09
CA GLY A 133 -0.62 2.01 7.55
C GLY A 133 -0.69 1.16 8.82
N LEU A 134 0.45 1.06 9.50
CA LEU A 134 0.64 0.37 10.77
C LEU A 134 1.42 1.31 11.68
N ASP A 135 0.87 1.64 12.85
CA ASP A 135 1.47 2.59 13.79
C ASP A 135 2.23 1.83 14.89
N PHE A 136 3.46 2.30 15.20
CA PHE A 136 4.29 1.78 16.28
C PHE A 136 4.41 2.84 17.39
N ALA A 137 4.28 2.42 18.66
CA ALA A 137 4.37 3.32 19.81
C ALA A 137 5.84 3.59 20.18
N VAL A 138 6.37 4.75 19.74
CA VAL A 138 7.76 5.17 19.99
C VAL A 138 7.85 6.64 20.40
N PRO A 139 8.81 7.03 21.25
CA PRO A 139 9.05 8.44 21.58
C PRO A 139 9.71 9.20 20.41
N PRO A 140 9.62 10.56 20.39
CA PRO A 140 10.35 11.38 19.43
C PRO A 140 11.86 11.14 19.49
N GLY A 141 12.52 11.15 18.33
CA GLY A 141 13.96 10.89 18.22
C GLY A 141 14.35 9.41 18.12
N THR A 142 13.39 8.48 18.18
CA THR A 142 13.65 7.04 17.96
C THR A 142 14.15 6.80 16.53
N GLU A 143 15.26 6.07 16.40
CA GLU A 143 15.78 5.68 15.09
C GLU A 143 14.82 4.72 14.37
N VAL A 144 14.68 4.93 13.06
CA VAL A 144 13.81 4.13 12.18
C VAL A 144 14.67 3.54 11.08
N HIS A 145 14.67 2.21 10.97
CA HIS A 145 15.47 1.51 9.98
C HIS A 145 14.66 1.14 8.73
N ALA A 146 15.35 1.02 7.59
CA ALA A 146 14.72 0.50 6.38
C ALA A 146 14.26 -0.95 6.59
N ILE A 147 13.02 -1.25 6.20
CA ILE A 147 12.41 -2.58 6.38
C ILE A 147 12.94 -3.64 5.39
N ASN A 148 13.61 -3.19 4.32
CA ASN A 148 14.30 -3.99 3.32
C ASN A 148 15.24 -3.10 2.48
N SER A 149 16.04 -3.71 1.61
CA SER A 149 16.81 -3.02 0.59
C SER A 149 15.91 -2.37 -0.47
N GLY A 150 16.34 -1.23 -1.00
CA GLY A 150 15.61 -0.45 -1.98
C GLY A 150 16.34 0.84 -2.33
N ILE A 151 15.65 1.70 -3.08
CA ILE A 151 16.11 3.05 -3.43
C ILE A 151 15.15 4.05 -2.78
N VAL A 152 15.69 5.09 -2.15
CA VAL A 152 14.88 6.19 -1.63
C VAL A 152 14.32 7.00 -2.80
N THR A 153 13.00 7.00 -2.96
CA THR A 153 12.32 7.71 -4.06
C THR A 153 11.73 9.06 -3.64
N LEU A 154 11.52 9.26 -2.33
CA LEU A 154 11.04 10.52 -1.77
C LEU A 154 11.62 10.73 -0.37
N ALA A 155 12.41 11.79 -0.21
CA ALA A 155 12.88 12.28 1.09
C ALA A 155 12.93 13.81 1.03
N ARG A 156 12.19 14.47 1.92
CA ARG A 156 12.08 15.94 1.96
C ARG A 156 11.96 16.40 3.41
N PRO A 157 12.40 17.62 3.75
CA PRO A 157 12.07 18.24 5.03
C PRO A 157 10.54 18.28 5.24
N MET A 158 10.10 18.11 6.48
CA MET A 158 8.71 18.34 6.88
C MET A 158 8.40 19.82 6.99
#